data_AF-A0A0G0C0R7-F1
#
_entry.id   AF-A0A0G0C0R7-F1
#
_cell.length_a   1.000
_cell.length_b   1.000
_cell.length_c   1.000
_cell.angle_alpha   90.00
_cell.angle_beta   90.00
_cell.angle_gamma   90.00
#
_symmetry.space_group_name_H-M   'P 1'
#
loop_
_entity.id
_entity.type
_entity.pdbx_description
1 polymer ?
#
loop_
_entity_poly.entity_id
_entity_poly.type
_entity_poly.pdbx_seq_one_letter_code
_entity_poly.pdbx_strand_id
1 'polypeptide(L)'
;MAISTPTVDNKIKLDFLESAVASLGEGALKKCNDYCIVVIRSTVPPNTIESTLIPLLEKYSGKKAGKDFGVCMNPEYLRENSNEEDFKNPWIIVIGELDIKSGKVLDEIYGPRDCPIIHTSIKEAEAQKYIHNLFNACKISFFNEMRMVCEAIKVDTDKVFELVAQSAEGSWNQKYGIRNFGPYGGSCLPKDTTAFLAWAKDKLGKSLPLLKAVIRVNEIIKEKRSNGSG
;
A
#
# COMPACT_ATOMS: atom_id res chain seq x y z
N MET A 1 10.58 -5.94 -14.29
CA MET A 1 10.63 -4.48 -14.54
C MET A 1 10.57 -3.75 -13.21
N ALA A 2 11.62 -3.01 -12.88
CA ALA A 2 11.72 -2.17 -11.68
C ALA A 2 12.11 -0.75 -12.11
N ILE A 3 11.24 -0.12 -12.89
CA ILE A 3 11.43 1.23 -13.41
C ILE A 3 10.81 2.22 -12.42
N SER A 4 11.47 3.36 -12.21
CA SER A 4 10.97 4.41 -11.31
C SER A 4 9.64 4.99 -11.81
N THR A 5 8.72 5.24 -10.89
CA THR A 5 7.40 5.85 -11.12
C THR A 5 7.28 7.14 -10.31
N PRO A 6 8.05 8.19 -10.66
CA PRO A 6 8.13 9.40 -9.84
C PRO A 6 6.79 10.13 -9.80
N THR A 7 6.57 10.88 -8.72
CA THR A 7 5.45 11.81 -8.61
C THR A 7 5.92 13.21 -8.99
N VAL A 8 5.29 13.81 -10.00
CA VAL A 8 5.54 15.17 -10.48
C VAL A 8 4.20 15.90 -10.53
N ASP A 9 4.12 17.10 -9.95
CA ASP A 9 2.89 17.89 -9.85
C ASP A 9 1.70 17.11 -9.25
N ASN A 10 1.96 16.36 -8.17
CA ASN A 10 0.99 15.48 -7.49
C ASN A 10 0.39 14.36 -8.37
N LYS A 11 1.03 14.05 -9.50
CA LYS A 11 0.63 12.96 -10.40
C LYS A 11 1.78 11.99 -10.57
N ILE A 12 1.48 10.71 -10.48
CA ILE A 12 2.45 9.68 -10.87
C ILE A 12 2.73 9.78 -12.37
N LYS A 13 4.01 9.70 -12.72
CA LYS A 13 4.48 9.65 -14.11
C LYS A 13 4.76 8.20 -14.47
N LEU A 14 4.02 7.70 -15.46
CA LEU A 14 4.16 6.34 -15.98
C LEU A 14 4.97 6.28 -17.27
N ASP A 15 5.25 7.43 -17.90
CA ASP A 15 5.90 7.55 -19.21
C ASP A 15 7.19 6.71 -19.33
N PHE A 16 8.02 6.68 -18.28
CA PHE A 16 9.24 5.85 -18.25
C PHE A 16 8.93 4.35 -18.25
N LEU A 17 7.94 3.93 -17.47
CA LEU A 17 7.51 2.54 -17.40
C LEU A 17 6.82 2.11 -18.69
N GLU A 18 5.94 2.96 -19.24
CA GLU A 18 5.25 2.72 -20.51
C GLU A 18 6.23 2.61 -21.68
N SER A 19 7.22 3.51 -21.74
CA SER A 19 8.29 3.46 -22.74
C SER A 19 9.11 2.17 -22.62
N ALA A 20 9.51 1.79 -21.39
CA ALA A 20 10.23 0.55 -21.17
C ALA A 20 9.41 -0.70 -21.51
N VAL A 21 8.10 -0.68 -21.24
CA VAL A 21 7.16 -1.73 -21.62
C VAL A 21 7.05 -1.85 -23.15
N ALA A 22 6.95 -0.73 -23.86
CA ALA A 22 6.93 -0.72 -25.33
C ALA A 22 8.22 -1.29 -25.92
N SER A 23 9.39 -0.87 -25.40
CA SER A 23 10.69 -1.41 -25.80
C SER A 23 10.83 -2.90 -25.51
N LEU A 24 10.33 -3.38 -24.36
CA LEU A 24 10.31 -4.81 -24.03
C LEU A 24 9.44 -5.61 -25.00
N GLY A 25 8.25 -5.09 -25.31
CA GLY A 25 7.32 -5.68 -26.28
C GLY A 25 7.96 -5.91 -27.64
N GLU A 26 8.50 -4.85 -28.24
CA GLU A 26 9.09 -4.88 -29.59
C GLU A 26 10.45 -5.61 -29.63
N GLY A 27 11.30 -5.36 -28.63
CA GLY A 27 12.69 -5.80 -28.61
C GLY A 27 12.88 -7.26 -28.24
N ALA A 28 12.09 -7.75 -27.27
CA ALA A 28 12.26 -9.08 -26.68
C ALA A 28 11.01 -9.95 -26.85
N LEU A 29 9.84 -9.46 -26.42
CA LEU A 29 8.64 -10.29 -26.34
C LEU A 29 8.17 -10.79 -27.72
N LYS A 30 8.21 -9.91 -28.73
CA LYS A 30 7.88 -10.21 -30.13
C LYS A 30 8.71 -11.35 -30.71
N LYS A 31 9.98 -11.47 -30.27
CA LYS A 31 10.96 -12.44 -30.79
C LYS A 31 11.13 -13.69 -29.91
N CYS A 32 10.59 -13.68 -28.69
CA CYS A 32 10.62 -14.83 -27.77
C CYS A 32 9.73 -15.95 -28.34
N ASN A 33 10.26 -17.13 -28.69
CA ASN A 33 9.39 -18.24 -29.13
C ASN A 33 8.80 -19.02 -27.95
N ASP A 34 9.45 -18.94 -26.79
CA ASP A 34 9.00 -19.59 -25.57
C ASP A 34 7.97 -18.74 -24.82
N TYR A 35 7.35 -19.34 -23.80
CA TYR A 35 6.44 -18.62 -22.91
C TYR A 35 7.26 -17.76 -21.94
N CYS A 36 7.37 -16.47 -22.26
CA CYS A 36 8.05 -15.47 -21.44
C CYS A 36 7.09 -14.90 -20.36
N ILE A 37 7.60 -14.52 -19.17
CA ILE A 37 6.82 -13.89 -18.10
C ILE A 37 7.34 -12.47 -17.84
N VAL A 38 6.45 -11.48 -17.87
CA VAL A 38 6.76 -10.09 -17.54
C VAL A 38 6.36 -9.81 -16.09
N VAL A 39 7.36 -9.65 -15.22
CA VAL A 39 7.12 -9.30 -13.81
C VAL A 39 7.27 -7.80 -13.62
N ILE A 40 6.21 -7.11 -13.23
CA ILE A 40 6.23 -5.69 -12.85
C ILE A 40 6.44 -5.60 -11.34
N ARG A 41 7.48 -4.87 -10.93
CA ARG A 41 7.80 -4.58 -9.51
C ARG A 41 7.64 -3.10 -9.17
N SER A 42 7.60 -2.25 -10.20
CA SER A 42 7.33 -0.82 -10.08
C SER A 42 6.01 -0.57 -9.34
N THR A 43 6.00 0.39 -8.41
CA THR A 43 4.78 0.80 -7.72
C THR A 43 3.91 1.60 -8.69
N VAL A 44 2.74 1.07 -9.04
CA VAL A 44 1.79 1.68 -9.98
C VAL A 44 0.39 1.75 -9.39
N PRO A 45 -0.43 2.75 -9.72
CA PRO A 45 -1.78 2.86 -9.19
C PRO A 45 -2.60 1.59 -9.47
N PRO A 46 -3.61 1.28 -8.65
CA PRO A 46 -4.46 0.13 -8.88
C PRO A 46 -5.07 0.14 -10.29
N ASN A 47 -5.12 -1.01 -10.93
CA ASN A 47 -5.58 -1.25 -12.30
C ASN A 47 -4.62 -0.78 -13.41
N THR A 48 -3.41 -0.31 -13.12
CA THR A 48 -2.50 0.21 -14.16
C THR A 48 -1.98 -0.89 -15.09
N ILE A 49 -1.60 -2.04 -14.55
CA ILE A 49 -1.08 -3.15 -15.34
C ILE A 49 -2.14 -3.66 -16.31
N GLU A 50 -3.35 -3.95 -15.81
CA GLU A 50 -4.45 -4.47 -16.64
C GLU A 50 -4.95 -3.44 -17.66
N SER A 51 -5.13 -2.18 -17.26
CA SER A 51 -5.72 -1.16 -18.15
C SER A 51 -4.74 -0.51 -19.12
N THR A 52 -3.43 -0.55 -18.82
CA THR A 52 -2.42 0.22 -19.57
C THR A 52 -1.27 -0.67 -20.03
N LEU A 53 -0.58 -1.35 -19.11
CA LEU A 53 0.67 -2.04 -19.46
C LEU A 53 0.45 -3.31 -20.29
N ILE A 54 -0.58 -4.11 -19.98
CA ILE A 54 -0.95 -5.29 -20.77
C ILE A 54 -1.30 -4.87 -22.21
N PRO A 55 -2.21 -3.89 -22.45
CA PRO A 55 -2.48 -3.40 -23.80
C PRO A 55 -1.23 -2.93 -24.56
N LEU A 56 -0.29 -2.25 -23.90
CA LEU A 56 0.97 -1.84 -24.52
C LEU A 56 1.84 -3.05 -24.86
N LEU A 57 2.01 -4.01 -23.95
CA LEU A 57 2.75 -5.25 -24.23
C LEU A 57 2.16 -5.99 -25.42
N GLU A 58 0.84 -6.19 -25.47
CA GLU A 58 0.18 -6.86 -26.60
C GLU A 58 0.38 -6.10 -27.91
N LYS A 59 0.23 -4.78 -27.90
CA LYS A 59 0.40 -3.92 -29.08
C LYS A 59 1.81 -4.04 -29.67
N TYR A 60 2.85 -3.91 -28.86
CA TYR A 60 4.24 -3.90 -29.33
C TYR A 60 4.82 -5.31 -29.57
N SER A 61 4.28 -6.33 -28.90
CA SER A 61 4.71 -7.71 -29.13
C SER A 61 3.97 -8.41 -30.27
N GLY A 62 2.75 -7.97 -30.61
CA GLY A 62 1.86 -8.71 -31.51
C GLY A 62 1.30 -10.00 -30.90
N LYS A 63 1.41 -10.16 -29.58
CA LYS A 63 1.03 -11.37 -28.82
C LYS A 63 -0.07 -11.09 -27.82
N LYS A 64 -0.62 -12.14 -27.21
CA LYS A 64 -1.68 -12.07 -26.20
C LYS A 64 -1.21 -12.47 -24.81
N ALA A 65 -1.48 -11.61 -23.84
CA ALA A 65 -1.19 -11.88 -22.44
C ALA A 65 -2.05 -13.05 -21.93
N GLY A 66 -1.51 -13.87 -21.04
CA GLY A 66 -2.13 -15.10 -20.53
C GLY A 66 -2.09 -16.29 -21.51
N LYS A 67 -1.94 -16.04 -22.82
CA LYS A 67 -1.83 -17.10 -23.84
C LYS A 67 -0.38 -17.29 -24.32
N ASP A 68 0.23 -16.23 -24.83
CA ASP A 68 1.55 -16.28 -25.46
C ASP A 68 2.66 -15.82 -24.49
N PHE A 69 2.31 -15.03 -23.48
CA PHE A 69 3.21 -14.60 -22.41
C PHE A 69 2.43 -14.35 -21.12
N GLY A 70 3.14 -14.45 -19.99
CA GLY A 70 2.62 -14.23 -18.65
C GLY A 70 2.84 -12.81 -18.15
N VAL A 71 1.99 -12.36 -17.22
CA VAL A 71 2.19 -11.08 -16.52
C VAL A 71 1.96 -11.26 -15.03
N CYS A 72 2.90 -10.76 -14.22
CA CYS A 72 2.77 -10.72 -12.77
C CYS A 72 3.06 -9.32 -12.24
N MET A 73 2.33 -8.92 -11.20
CA MET A 73 2.72 -7.86 -10.28
C MET A 73 3.41 -8.49 -9.08
N ASN A 74 4.61 -8.05 -8.75
CA ASN A 74 5.33 -8.52 -7.58
C ASN A 74 5.89 -7.30 -6.85
N PRO A 75 5.10 -6.72 -5.92
CA PRO A 75 5.52 -5.56 -5.15
C PRO A 75 6.84 -5.82 -4.41
N GLU A 76 7.61 -4.78 -4.21
CA GLU A 76 8.75 -4.79 -3.30
C GLU A 76 8.38 -4.09 -1.99
N TYR A 77 9.09 -4.34 -0.89
CA TYR A 77 8.84 -3.69 0.41
C TYR A 77 10.16 -3.22 1.07
N LEU A 78 11.17 -2.94 0.24
CA LEU A 78 12.52 -2.65 0.70
C LEU A 78 12.57 -1.25 1.31
N ARG A 79 13.13 -1.15 2.52
CA ARG A 79 13.41 0.14 3.17
C ARG A 79 14.80 0.62 2.79
N GLU A 80 14.96 1.92 2.59
CA GLU A 80 16.20 2.52 2.07
C GLU A 80 17.45 2.13 2.88
N ASN A 81 17.33 2.08 4.21
CA ASN A 81 18.44 1.78 5.11
C ASN A 81 18.67 0.29 5.42
N SER A 82 17.79 -0.61 4.95
CA SER A 82 17.85 -2.05 5.26
C SER A 82 17.48 -2.92 4.05
N ASN A 83 17.68 -2.41 2.84
CA ASN A 83 17.22 -3.04 1.61
C ASN A 83 17.76 -4.48 1.41
N GLU A 84 19.02 -4.73 1.78
CA GLU A 84 19.65 -6.03 1.66
C GLU A 84 19.05 -7.03 2.65
N GLU A 85 18.81 -6.61 3.88
CA GLU A 85 18.17 -7.44 4.90
C GLU A 85 16.71 -7.74 4.53
N ASP A 86 15.96 -6.72 4.11
CA ASP A 86 14.57 -6.84 3.70
C ASP A 86 14.41 -7.74 2.46
N PHE A 87 15.41 -7.79 1.58
CA PHE A 87 15.44 -8.70 0.43
C PHE A 87 15.79 -10.15 0.82
N LYS A 88 16.72 -10.31 1.77
CA LYS A 88 17.12 -11.64 2.27
C LYS A 88 16.01 -12.27 3.12
N ASN A 89 15.39 -11.48 3.98
CA ASN A 89 14.40 -11.89 4.98
C ASN A 89 13.10 -11.08 4.83
N PRO A 90 12.37 -11.25 3.71
CA PRO A 90 11.11 -10.53 3.52
C PRO A 90 10.06 -10.99 4.54
N TRP A 91 9.24 -10.07 5.07
CA TRP A 91 8.12 -10.45 5.94
C TRP A 91 6.99 -11.14 5.18
N ILE A 92 6.85 -10.84 3.90
CA ILE A 92 5.80 -11.34 3.01
C ILE A 92 6.25 -11.16 1.56
N ILE A 93 5.87 -12.10 0.70
CA ILE A 93 5.97 -11.98 -0.75
C ILE A 93 4.54 -11.97 -1.29
N VAL A 94 4.21 -10.95 -2.10
CA VAL A 94 2.92 -10.87 -2.78
C VAL A 94 3.14 -11.08 -4.28
N ILE A 95 2.32 -11.94 -4.88
CA ILE A 95 2.31 -12.25 -6.30
C ILE A 95 0.90 -11.98 -6.81
N GLY A 96 0.73 -10.86 -7.51
CA GLY A 96 -0.41 -10.60 -8.35
C GLY A 96 -0.22 -11.33 -9.67
N GLU A 97 -1.06 -12.31 -10.00
CA GLU A 97 -0.89 -13.12 -11.21
C GLU A 97 -2.03 -12.94 -12.21
N LEU A 98 -1.67 -12.80 -13.49
CA LEU A 98 -2.65 -12.87 -14.58
C LEU A 98 -3.10 -14.32 -14.82
N ASP A 99 -2.18 -15.26 -14.62
CA ASP A 99 -2.39 -16.68 -14.84
C ASP A 99 -1.56 -17.49 -13.83
N ILE A 100 -2.10 -18.64 -13.42
CA ILE A 100 -1.50 -19.53 -12.41
C ILE A 100 -0.12 -20.04 -12.84
N LYS A 101 0.11 -20.21 -14.15
CA LYS A 101 1.40 -20.71 -14.67
C LYS A 101 2.50 -19.71 -14.36
N SER A 102 2.25 -18.41 -14.55
CA SER A 102 3.19 -17.35 -14.24
C SER A 102 3.51 -17.26 -12.75
N GLY A 103 2.49 -17.39 -11.88
CA GLY A 103 2.67 -17.43 -10.44
C GLY A 103 3.58 -18.56 -9.97
N LYS A 104 3.36 -19.78 -10.48
CA LYS A 104 4.19 -20.95 -10.14
C LYS A 104 5.67 -20.78 -10.49
N VAL A 105 5.97 -20.12 -11.61
CA VAL A 105 7.36 -19.82 -11.95
C VAL A 105 7.98 -18.84 -10.96
N LEU A 106 7.21 -17.88 -10.44
CA LEU A 106 7.69 -17.01 -9.38
C LEU A 106 7.92 -17.77 -8.07
N ASP A 107 7.10 -18.77 -7.74
CA ASP A 107 7.34 -19.63 -6.58
C ASP A 107 8.69 -20.35 -6.69
N GLU A 108 9.02 -20.89 -7.86
CA GLU A 108 10.30 -21.53 -8.14
C GLU A 108 11.48 -20.54 -8.00
N ILE A 109 11.31 -19.31 -8.48
CA ILE A 109 12.33 -18.24 -8.34
C ILE A 109 12.55 -17.87 -6.88
N TYR A 110 11.47 -17.76 -6.11
CA TYR A 110 11.58 -17.40 -4.69
C TYR A 110 12.13 -18.54 -3.86
N GLY A 111 11.85 -19.79 -4.26
CA GLY A 111 12.26 -20.99 -3.56
C GLY A 111 11.66 -21.10 -2.15
N PRO A 112 12.11 -22.07 -1.35
CA PRO A 112 11.74 -22.14 0.05
C PRO A 112 12.23 -20.89 0.79
N ARG A 113 11.30 -20.18 1.46
CA ARG A 113 11.55 -18.95 2.22
C ARG A 113 10.87 -19.06 3.57
N ASP A 114 11.47 -18.46 4.60
CA ASP A 114 10.86 -18.31 5.93
C ASP A 114 9.85 -17.14 5.96
N CYS A 115 9.01 -17.04 4.93
CA CYS A 115 7.97 -16.03 4.83
C CYS A 115 6.76 -16.52 4.03
N PRO A 116 5.55 -16.02 4.31
CA PRO A 116 4.39 -16.32 3.49
C PRO A 116 4.53 -15.76 2.06
N ILE A 117 4.24 -16.61 1.08
CA ILE A 117 4.01 -16.22 -0.32
C ILE A 117 2.50 -16.18 -0.54
N ILE A 118 1.97 -15.02 -0.93
CA ILE A 118 0.54 -14.78 -1.10
C ILE A 118 0.24 -14.49 -2.57
N HIS A 119 -0.59 -15.34 -3.17
CA HIS A 119 -1.11 -15.16 -4.53
C HIS A 119 -2.43 -14.40 -4.48
N THR A 120 -2.62 -13.48 -5.42
CA THR A 120 -3.80 -12.61 -5.53
C THR A 120 -3.93 -12.14 -6.98
N SER A 121 -4.99 -11.40 -7.33
CA SER A 121 -5.06 -10.76 -8.65
C SER A 121 -4.03 -9.64 -8.78
N ILE A 122 -3.65 -9.31 -10.01
CA ILE A 122 -2.76 -8.17 -10.30
C ILE A 122 -3.28 -6.88 -9.64
N LYS A 123 -4.57 -6.59 -9.80
CA LYS A 123 -5.22 -5.40 -9.26
C LYS A 123 -5.14 -5.32 -7.74
N GLU A 124 -5.34 -6.44 -7.06
CA GLU A 124 -5.22 -6.53 -5.61
C GLU A 124 -3.77 -6.32 -5.15
N ALA A 125 -2.78 -6.88 -5.85
CA ALA A 125 -1.36 -6.67 -5.52
C ALA A 125 -0.94 -5.19 -5.70
N GLU A 126 -1.39 -4.52 -6.76
CA GLU A 126 -1.19 -3.08 -6.96
C GLU A 126 -1.81 -2.25 -5.83
N ALA A 127 -3.07 -2.54 -5.49
CA ALA A 127 -3.80 -1.87 -4.41
C ALA A 127 -3.15 -2.11 -3.05
N GLN A 128 -2.75 -3.35 -2.76
CA GLN A 128 -2.09 -3.72 -1.52
C GLN A 128 -0.82 -2.90 -1.32
N LYS A 129 0.05 -2.79 -2.34
CA LYS A 129 1.30 -2.03 -2.24
C LYS A 129 1.05 -0.55 -1.96
N TYR A 130 0.06 0.05 -2.64
CA TYR A 130 -0.33 1.44 -2.39
C TYR A 130 -0.85 1.65 -0.97
N ILE A 131 -1.84 0.85 -0.55
CA ILE A 131 -2.46 0.95 0.77
C ILE A 131 -1.42 0.72 1.87
N HIS A 132 -0.49 -0.21 1.68
CA HIS A 132 0.62 -0.47 2.61
C HIS A 132 1.46 0.79 2.87
N ASN A 133 1.90 1.48 1.81
CA ASN A 133 2.71 2.69 1.96
C ASN A 133 1.90 3.85 2.57
N LEU A 134 0.63 4.01 2.17
CA LEU A 134 -0.26 5.03 2.73
C LEU A 134 -0.52 4.81 4.23
N PHE A 135 -0.70 3.56 4.65
CA PHE A 135 -0.85 3.22 6.07
C PHE A 135 0.40 3.58 6.86
N ASN A 136 1.60 3.25 6.36
CA ASN A 136 2.85 3.62 7.02
C ASN A 136 2.98 5.15 7.17
N ALA A 137 2.64 5.91 6.14
CA ALA A 137 2.63 7.37 6.19
C ALA A 137 1.64 7.93 7.24
N CYS A 138 0.42 7.37 7.30
CA CYS A 138 -0.59 7.72 8.31
C CYS A 138 -0.10 7.42 9.73
N LYS A 139 0.51 6.25 9.96
CA LYS A 139 1.03 5.84 11.28
C LYS A 139 2.15 6.77 11.75
N ILE A 140 3.11 7.08 10.89
CA ILE A 140 4.19 8.03 11.19
C ILE A 140 3.60 9.42 11.50
N SER A 141 2.67 9.88 10.67
CA SER A 141 2.03 11.20 10.86
C SER A 141 1.24 11.29 12.17
N PHE A 142 0.57 10.20 12.59
CA PHE A 142 -0.12 10.12 13.87
C PHE A 142 0.85 10.34 15.04
N PHE A 143 1.95 9.60 15.08
CA PHE A 143 2.94 9.77 16.15
C PHE A 143 3.64 11.13 16.09
N ASN A 144 3.84 11.72 14.90
CA ASN A 144 4.37 13.08 14.78
C ASN A 144 3.44 14.12 15.40
N GLU A 145 2.12 14.04 15.17
CA GLU A 145 1.15 14.92 15.82
C GLU A 145 1.13 14.74 17.34
N MET A 146 1.19 13.49 17.81
CA MET A 146 1.22 13.23 19.25
C MET A 146 2.51 13.74 19.89
N ARG A 147 3.64 13.69 19.16
CA ARG A 147 4.95 14.17 19.64
C ARG A 147 4.91 15.68 19.87
N MET A 148 4.32 16.44 18.94
CA MET A 148 4.11 17.89 19.10
C MET A 148 3.30 18.23 20.36
N VAL A 149 2.35 17.37 20.75
CA VAL A 149 1.56 17.54 21.97
C VAL A 149 2.39 17.19 23.20
N CYS A 150 3.03 16.01 23.22
CA CYS A 150 3.86 15.55 24.35
C CYS A 150 5.00 16.54 24.67
N GLU A 151 5.65 17.09 23.65
CA GLU A 151 6.69 18.12 23.80
C GLU A 151 6.15 19.39 24.47
N ALA A 152 4.95 19.85 24.07
CA ALA A 152 4.32 21.04 24.62
C ALA A 152 3.99 20.91 26.12
N ILE A 153 3.72 19.70 26.59
CA ILE A 153 3.45 19.39 28.00
C ILE A 153 4.63 18.78 28.74
N LYS A 154 5.81 18.69 28.10
CA LYS A 154 7.06 18.15 28.66
C LYS A 154 6.93 16.71 29.19
N VAL A 155 6.21 15.87 28.43
CA VAL A 155 6.10 14.43 28.70
C VAL A 155 7.17 13.68 27.92
N ASP A 156 7.76 12.66 28.56
CA ASP A 156 8.67 11.70 27.92
C ASP A 156 7.93 10.96 26.80
N THR A 157 8.17 11.42 25.57
CA THR A 157 7.41 10.99 24.40
C THR A 157 7.73 9.56 24.02
N ASP A 158 9.00 9.17 24.11
CA ASP A 158 9.45 7.86 23.66
C ASP A 158 8.91 6.78 24.60
N LYS A 159 8.94 7.02 25.92
CA LYS A 159 8.27 6.15 26.90
C LYS A 159 6.77 6.02 26.66
N VAL A 160 6.07 7.12 26.37
CA VAL A 160 4.63 7.07 26.08
C VAL A 160 4.35 6.31 24.79
N PHE A 161 5.15 6.50 23.75
CA PHE A 161 4.93 5.86 22.45
C PHE A 161 5.17 4.36 22.51
N GLU A 162 6.18 3.90 23.24
CA GLU A 162 6.40 2.48 23.50
C GLU A 162 5.20 1.85 24.22
N LEU A 163 4.69 2.50 25.26
CA LEU A 163 3.52 2.02 26.00
C LEU A 163 2.27 1.97 25.10
N VAL A 164 2.07 2.97 24.24
CA VAL A 164 0.95 2.98 23.27
C VAL A 164 1.10 1.88 22.23
N ALA A 165 2.31 1.66 21.71
CA ALA A 165 2.57 0.60 20.74
C ALA A 165 2.27 -0.80 21.32
N GLN A 166 2.51 -1.00 22.62
CA GLN A 166 2.23 -2.25 23.32
C GLN A 166 0.76 -2.41 23.71
N SER A 167 0.08 -1.32 24.09
CA SER A 167 -1.28 -1.40 24.69
C SER A 167 -2.42 -1.16 23.71
N ALA A 168 -2.24 -0.31 22.69
CA ALA A 168 -3.31 0.02 21.76
C ALA A 168 -3.67 -1.18 20.88
N GLU A 169 -4.95 -1.58 20.88
CA GLU A 169 -5.43 -2.70 20.06
C GLU A 169 -5.10 -2.52 18.58
N GLY A 170 -5.22 -1.30 18.06
CA GLY A 170 -4.83 -0.99 16.67
C GLY A 170 -3.35 -1.17 16.35
N SER A 171 -2.48 -1.35 17.34
CA SER A 171 -1.05 -1.63 17.16
C SER A 171 -0.73 -3.12 17.17
N TRP A 172 -1.28 -3.89 18.12
CA TRP A 172 -0.93 -5.31 18.30
C TRP A 172 -1.93 -6.28 17.65
N ASN A 173 -3.20 -5.87 17.47
CA ASN A 173 -4.22 -6.70 16.83
C ASN A 173 -4.26 -6.45 15.32
N GLN A 174 -3.66 -7.35 14.54
CA GLN A 174 -3.65 -7.30 13.08
C GLN A 174 -5.05 -7.25 12.43
N LYS A 175 -6.11 -7.67 13.15
CA LYS A 175 -7.50 -7.67 12.65
C LYS A 175 -8.25 -6.37 12.95
N TYR A 176 -7.69 -5.48 13.76
CA TYR A 176 -8.35 -4.22 14.14
C TYR A 176 -8.36 -3.25 12.95
N GLY A 177 -9.53 -2.67 12.65
CA GLY A 177 -9.69 -1.68 11.58
C GLY A 177 -9.75 -2.22 10.13
N ILE A 178 -9.40 -3.48 9.87
CA ILE A 178 -9.48 -4.07 8.51
C ILE A 178 -10.84 -4.71 8.19
N ARG A 179 -11.70 -4.88 9.20
CA ARG A 179 -13.05 -5.41 9.04
C ARG A 179 -14.04 -4.29 8.72
N ASN A 180 -14.93 -4.51 7.76
CA ASN A 180 -15.94 -3.53 7.36
C ASN A 180 -17.14 -3.48 8.34
N PHE A 181 -16.89 -3.10 9.59
CA PHE A 181 -17.94 -2.93 10.61
C PHE A 181 -18.53 -1.52 10.67
N GLY A 182 -18.06 -0.60 9.81
CA GLY A 182 -18.55 0.78 9.69
C GLY A 182 -17.80 1.77 10.59
N PRO A 183 -18.45 2.87 11.02
CA PRO A 183 -17.79 3.92 11.78
C PRO A 183 -17.41 3.41 13.18
N TYR A 184 -16.30 3.91 13.72
CA TYR A 184 -16.00 3.68 15.12
C TYR A 184 -17.03 4.42 16.00
N GLY A 185 -17.39 3.79 17.12
CA GLY A 185 -18.43 4.26 18.03
C GLY A 185 -18.10 3.93 19.48
N GLY A 186 -19.14 3.73 20.28
CA GLY A 186 -19.02 3.50 21.73
C GLY A 186 -18.82 4.79 22.52
N SER A 187 -18.68 4.65 23.83
CA SER A 187 -18.60 5.79 24.75
C SER A 187 -17.23 6.49 24.75
N CYS A 188 -16.15 5.82 24.35
CA CYS A 188 -14.79 6.35 24.47
C CYS A 188 -14.27 7.05 23.21
N LEU A 189 -14.14 6.33 22.08
CA LEU A 189 -13.43 6.87 20.91
C LEU A 189 -14.00 8.21 20.39
N PRO A 190 -15.33 8.37 20.16
CA PRO A 190 -15.86 9.63 19.64
C PRO A 190 -15.70 10.81 20.60
N LYS A 191 -15.90 10.60 21.91
CA LYS A 191 -15.77 11.67 22.90
C LYS A 191 -14.31 12.08 23.07
N ASP A 192 -13.40 11.10 23.13
CA ASP A 192 -11.99 11.34 23.44
C ASP A 192 -11.29 12.03 22.27
N THR A 193 -11.55 11.62 21.01
CA THR A 193 -10.98 12.30 19.84
C THR A 193 -11.43 13.76 19.76
N THR A 194 -12.70 14.03 20.02
CA THR A 194 -13.28 15.38 19.92
C THR A 194 -12.78 16.28 21.05
N ALA A 195 -12.80 15.78 22.30
CA ALA A 195 -12.34 16.51 23.46
C ALA A 195 -10.84 16.82 23.38
N PHE A 196 -10.02 15.84 22.95
CA PHE A 196 -8.58 16.04 22.83
C PHE A 196 -8.22 17.04 21.73
N LEU A 197 -8.90 17.01 20.59
CA LEU A 197 -8.71 17.99 19.51
C LEU A 197 -8.99 19.42 20.01
N ALA A 198 -10.10 19.63 20.73
CA ALA A 198 -10.44 20.93 21.31
C ALA A 198 -9.42 21.36 22.36
N TRP A 199 -9.07 20.46 23.28
CA TRP A 199 -8.08 20.74 24.33
C TRP A 199 -6.70 21.11 23.77
N ALA A 200 -6.19 20.36 22.79
CA ALA A 200 -4.89 20.65 22.18
C ALA A 200 -4.87 22.03 21.51
N LYS A 201 -5.96 22.43 20.87
CA LYS A 201 -6.11 23.77 20.30
C LYS A 201 -6.18 24.84 21.39
N ASP A 202 -7.10 24.68 22.34
CA ASP A 202 -7.44 25.74 23.30
C ASP A 202 -6.39 25.92 24.39
N LYS A 203 -5.72 24.84 24.80
CA LYS A 203 -4.73 24.86 25.89
C LYS A 203 -3.30 24.93 25.40
N LEU A 204 -2.99 24.36 24.23
CA LEU A 204 -1.62 24.28 23.71
C LEU A 204 -1.40 25.08 22.42
N GLY A 205 -2.46 25.63 21.82
CA GLY A 205 -2.36 26.31 20.52
C GLY A 205 -1.94 25.38 19.38
N LYS A 206 -2.12 24.06 19.54
CA LYS A 206 -1.67 23.06 18.55
C LYS A 206 -2.78 22.71 17.57
N SER A 207 -2.44 22.70 16.28
CA SER A 207 -3.31 22.18 15.23
C SER A 207 -3.01 20.70 14.99
N LEU A 208 -4.04 19.85 15.01
CA LEU A 208 -3.94 18.41 14.78
C LEU A 208 -4.75 18.02 13.53
N PRO A 209 -4.26 18.34 12.31
CA PRO A 209 -4.99 18.09 11.07
C PRO A 209 -5.33 16.62 10.80
N LEU A 210 -4.47 15.66 11.15
CA LEU A 210 -4.74 14.24 11.01
C LEU A 210 -5.81 13.79 12.00
N LEU A 211 -5.75 14.17 13.28
CA LEU A 211 -6.83 13.87 14.22
C LEU A 211 -8.18 14.45 13.75
N LYS A 212 -8.18 15.66 13.21
CA LYS A 212 -9.36 16.27 12.59
C LYS A 212 -9.86 15.45 11.39
N ALA A 213 -8.97 14.94 10.55
CA ALA A 213 -9.32 14.08 9.43
C ALA A 213 -9.91 12.73 9.89
N VAL A 214 -9.36 12.12 10.95
CA VAL A 214 -9.87 10.88 11.56
C VAL A 214 -11.33 11.06 11.99
N ILE A 215 -11.62 12.15 12.70
CA ILE A 215 -13.00 12.49 13.10
C ILE A 215 -13.89 12.67 11.85
N ARG A 216 -13.43 13.43 10.86
CA ARG A 216 -14.22 13.69 9.64
C ARG A 216 -14.53 12.42 8.86
N VAL A 217 -13.56 11.52 8.69
CA VAL A 217 -13.77 10.23 8.01
C VAL A 217 -14.85 9.42 8.73
N ASN A 218 -14.83 9.39 10.07
CA ASN A 218 -15.84 8.68 10.84
C ASN A 218 -17.26 9.23 10.61
N GLU A 219 -17.41 10.56 10.60
CA GLU A 219 -18.71 11.20 10.32
C GLU A 219 -19.20 10.93 8.90
N ILE A 220 -18.33 10.95 7.90
CA ILE A 220 -18.69 10.58 6.52
C ILE A 220 -19.26 9.16 6.46
N ILE A 221 -18.67 8.21 7.19
CA ILE A 221 -19.16 6.82 7.21
C ILE A 221 -20.50 6.70 7.97
N LYS A 222 -20.71 7.48 9.04
CA LYS A 222 -22.01 7.58 9.71
C LYS A 222 -23.10 8.12 8.78
N GLU A 223 -22.83 9.23 8.10
CA GLU A 223 -23.74 9.86 7.13
C GLU A 223 -24.15 8.86 6.03
N LYS A 224 -23.19 8.14 5.46
CA LYS A 224 -23.45 7.11 4.43
C LYS A 224 -24.35 5.99 4.93
N ARG A 225 -24.17 5.53 6.19
CA ARG A 225 -25.04 4.49 6.76
C ARG A 225 -26.46 4.99 7.00
N SER A 226 -26.62 6.19 7.50
CA SER A 226 -27.94 6.79 7.72
C SER A 226 -28.72 6.95 6.40
N ASN A 227 -28.04 7.33 5.32
CA ASN A 227 -28.65 7.53 4.00
C ASN A 227 -28.89 6.23 3.20
N GLY A 228 -28.19 5.14 3.53
CA GLY A 228 -28.36 3.83 2.88
C GLY A 228 -29.34 2.90 3.59
N SER A 229 -30.03 3.38 4.64
CA SER A 229 -31.01 2.63 5.42
C SER A 229 -32.47 3.05 5.12
N GLY A 230 -32.70 3.73 3.99
CA GLY A 230 -34.01 4.17 3.51
C GLY A 230 -34.41 3.52 2.20
#